data_AF-A0A928JGE4-F1
#
_entry.id   AF-A0A928JGE4-F1
#
_cell.length_a   1.000
_cell.length_b   1.000
_cell.length_c   1.000
_cell.angle_alpha   90.00
_cell.angle_beta   90.00
_cell.angle_gamma   90.00
#
_symmetry.space_group_name_H-M   'P 1'
#
loop_
_entity.id
_entity.type
_entity.pdbx_description
1 polymer ?
#
loop_
_entity_poly.entity_id
_entity_poly.type
_entity_poly.pdbx_seq_one_letter_code
_entity_poly.pdbx_strand_id
1 'polypeptide(L)'
;MKLLKELACGNIQPMTRNFKKDSVYAKLLEEVTARQEKLIETLSPEQKALFDAASQVEIDLSVENDHDLFVKGFVLGAQMMLEILTADPMEDVVR
;
A
#
# COMPACT_ATOMS: atom_id res chain seq x y z
N MET A 1 19.32 -18.53 -2.35
CA MET A 1 18.50 -17.30 -2.48
C MET A 1 18.00 -16.88 -1.11
N LYS A 2 18.60 -15.86 -0.49
CA LYS A 2 18.20 -15.40 0.86
C LYS A 2 16.79 -14.81 0.85
N LEU A 3 16.48 -13.95 -0.13
CA LEU A 3 15.20 -13.26 -0.25
C LEU A 3 13.98 -14.21 -0.30
N LEU A 4 13.97 -15.21 -1.18
CA LEU A 4 12.83 -16.15 -1.29
C LEU A 4 12.66 -16.99 -0.03
N LYS A 5 13.75 -17.35 0.63
CA LYS A 5 13.69 -18.08 1.90
C LYS A 5 13.09 -17.20 3.00
N GLU A 6 13.54 -15.94 3.12
CA GLU A 6 13.00 -14.98 4.08
C GLU A 6 11.50 -14.69 3.80
N LEU A 7 11.10 -14.60 2.52
CA LEU A 7 9.70 -14.45 2.13
C LEU A 7 8.86 -15.68 2.49
N ALA A 8 9.33 -16.89 2.16
CA ALA A 8 8.64 -18.14 2.47
C ALA A 8 8.52 -18.39 3.98
N CYS A 9 9.49 -17.91 4.77
CA CYS A 9 9.43 -17.95 6.23
C CYS A 9 8.56 -16.83 6.85
N GLY A 10 8.01 -15.92 6.04
CA GLY A 10 7.19 -14.80 6.52
C GLY A 10 7.98 -13.65 7.17
N ASN A 11 9.31 -13.65 7.07
CA ASN A 11 10.18 -12.61 7.63
C ASN A 11 10.13 -11.32 6.82
N ILE A 12 9.67 -11.40 5.56
CA ILE A 12 9.40 -10.24 4.71
C ILE A 12 7.90 -10.16 4.52
N GLN A 13 7.32 -9.04 4.94
CA GLN A 13 5.91 -8.75 4.75
C GLN A 13 5.77 -7.59 3.76
N PRO A 14 5.66 -7.87 2.46
CA PRO A 14 5.69 -6.84 1.43
C PRO A 14 4.45 -5.93 1.45
N MET A 15 3.36 -6.40 2.04
CA MET A 15 2.09 -5.68 2.17
C MET A 15 2.03 -4.83 3.45
N THR A 16 2.96 -4.99 4.39
CA THR A 16 2.91 -4.23 5.65
C THR A 16 3.40 -2.82 5.43
N ARG A 17 2.48 -1.87 5.55
CA ARG A 17 2.77 -0.45 5.42
C ARG A 17 3.54 0.05 6.65
N ASN A 18 4.86 -0.06 6.61
CA ASN A 18 5.73 0.58 7.60
C ASN A 18 5.96 2.04 7.22
N PHE A 19 5.58 2.98 8.07
CA PHE A 19 5.85 4.40 7.87
C PHE A 19 6.59 4.98 9.07
N LYS A 20 7.44 5.98 8.81
CA LYS A 20 8.15 6.68 9.88
C LYS A 20 7.16 7.58 10.64
N LYS A 21 7.28 7.62 11.96
CA LYS A 21 6.38 8.42 12.82
C LYS A 21 6.40 9.93 12.51
N ASP A 22 7.50 10.43 12.00
CA ASP A 22 7.70 11.82 11.59
C ASP A 22 7.37 12.09 10.11
N SER A 23 6.92 11.07 9.37
CA SER A 23 6.57 11.20 7.96
C SER A 23 5.35 12.09 7.74
N VAL A 24 5.25 12.66 6.53
CA VAL A 24 4.06 13.41 6.09
C VAL A 24 2.81 12.53 6.21
N TYR A 25 2.91 11.25 5.88
CA TYR A 25 1.82 10.30 6.04
C TYR A 25 1.35 10.17 7.49
N ALA A 26 2.27 10.02 8.45
CA ALA A 26 1.91 9.91 9.86
C ALA A 26 1.15 11.15 10.36
N LYS A 27 1.60 12.34 9.96
CA LYS A 27 0.95 13.60 10.32
C LYS A 27 -0.46 13.70 9.73
N LEU A 28 -0.63 13.36 8.46
CA LEU A 28 -1.93 13.37 7.80
C LEU A 28 -2.88 12.32 8.40
N LEU A 29 -2.36 11.15 8.79
CA LEU A 29 -3.14 10.11 9.46
C LEU A 29 -3.61 10.60 10.84
N GLU A 30 -2.74 11.20 11.63
CA GLU A 30 -3.13 11.79 12.92
C GLU A 30 -4.20 12.89 12.74
N GLU A 31 -4.04 13.73 11.72
CA GLU A 31 -4.97 14.82 11.43
C GLU A 31 -6.35 14.33 10.98
N VAL A 32 -6.41 13.27 10.16
CA VAL A 32 -7.68 12.68 9.73
C VAL A 32 -8.37 11.96 10.89
N THR A 33 -7.62 11.19 11.68
CA THR A 33 -8.15 10.48 12.86
C THR A 33 -8.72 11.47 13.87
N ALA A 34 -8.00 12.53 14.21
CA ALA A 34 -8.48 13.54 15.15
C ALA A 34 -9.75 14.26 14.67
N ARG A 35 -9.94 14.43 13.34
CA ARG A 35 -11.18 14.99 12.78
C ARG A 35 -12.31 13.99 12.78
N GLN A 36 -12.04 12.73 12.46
CA GLN A 36 -13.04 11.67 12.50
C GLN A 36 -13.56 11.46 13.93
N GLU A 37 -12.68 11.46 14.93
CA GLU A 37 -13.07 11.36 16.34
C GLU A 37 -14.04 12.49 16.74
N LYS A 38 -13.71 13.74 16.40
CA LYS A 38 -14.59 14.89 16.65
C LYS A 38 -15.92 14.77 15.91
N LEU A 39 -15.91 14.25 14.68
CA LEU A 39 -17.14 14.03 13.92
C LEU A 39 -18.02 12.98 14.62
N ILE A 40 -17.43 11.85 15.03
CA ILE A 40 -18.13 10.74 15.70
C ILE A 40 -18.84 11.21 16.96
N GLU A 41 -18.25 12.13 17.73
CA GLU A 41 -18.88 12.73 18.92
C GLU A 41 -20.19 13.50 18.62
N THR A 42 -20.35 13.99 17.38
CA THR A 42 -21.53 14.76 16.95
C THR A 42 -22.64 13.92 16.32
N LEU A 43 -22.38 12.63 16.04
CA LEU A 43 -23.32 11.76 15.33
C LEU A 43 -24.40 11.20 16.26
N SER A 44 -25.62 11.08 15.75
CA SER A 44 -26.65 10.26 16.39
C SER A 44 -26.26 8.78 16.38
N PRO A 45 -26.88 7.92 17.22
CA PRO A 45 -26.59 6.48 17.20
C PRO A 45 -26.77 5.82 15.83
N GLU A 46 -27.81 6.21 15.10
CA GLU A 46 -28.09 5.70 13.75
C GLU A 46 -27.03 6.16 12.73
N GLN A 47 -26.64 7.44 12.79
CA GLN A 47 -25.60 8.00 11.93
C GLN A 47 -24.23 7.37 12.23
N LYS A 48 -23.94 7.10 13.51
CA LYS A 48 -22.71 6.43 13.92
C LYS A 48 -22.67 5.00 13.40
N ALA A 49 -23.77 4.24 13.50
CA ALA A 49 -23.85 2.89 12.93
C ALA A 49 -23.62 2.89 11.41
N LEU A 50 -24.19 3.87 10.70
CA LEU A 50 -23.94 4.04 9.26
C LEU A 50 -22.48 4.42 8.96
N PHE A 51 -21.89 5.31 9.76
CA PHE A 51 -20.48 5.71 9.63
C PHE A 51 -19.53 4.55 9.85
N ASP A 52 -19.77 3.73 10.88
CA ASP A 52 -18.97 2.56 11.19
C ASP A 52 -19.07 1.51 10.06
N ALA A 53 -20.28 1.28 9.53
CA ALA A 53 -20.49 0.39 8.39
C ALA A 53 -19.77 0.88 7.12
N ALA A 54 -19.84 2.19 6.84
CA ALA A 54 -19.11 2.79 5.71
C ALA A 54 -17.60 2.65 5.89
N SER A 55 -17.08 2.95 7.09
CA SER A 55 -15.65 2.83 7.42
C SER A 55 -15.15 1.39 7.24
N GLN A 56 -15.96 0.39 7.59
CA GLN A 56 -15.60 -1.02 7.37
C GLN A 56 -15.48 -1.34 5.88
N VAL A 57 -16.43 -0.88 5.05
CA VAL A 57 -16.37 -1.08 3.59
C VAL A 57 -15.15 -0.36 2.98
N GLU A 58 -14.80 0.82 3.48
CA GLU A 58 -13.60 1.54 3.04
C GLU A 58 -12.31 0.79 3.40
N ILE A 59 -12.23 0.18 4.59
CA ILE A 59 -11.11 -0.67 4.99
C ILE A 59 -10.99 -1.87 4.05
N ASP A 60 -12.09 -2.58 3.80
CA ASP A 60 -12.10 -3.76 2.92
C ASP A 60 -11.69 -3.37 1.50
N LEU A 61 -12.19 -2.25 0.98
CA LEU A 61 -11.79 -1.70 -0.32
C LEU A 61 -10.30 -1.34 -0.36
N SER A 62 -9.75 -0.76 0.70
CA SER A 62 -8.33 -0.44 0.79
C SER A 62 -7.46 -1.69 0.72
N VAL A 63 -7.87 -2.79 1.37
CA VAL A 63 -7.15 -4.06 1.33
C VAL A 63 -7.11 -4.62 -0.09
N GLU A 64 -8.24 -4.61 -0.80
CA GLU A 64 -8.31 -5.05 -2.20
C GLU A 64 -7.44 -4.18 -3.12
N ASN A 65 -7.47 -2.85 -2.92
CA ASN A 65 -6.64 -1.93 -3.70
C ASN A 65 -5.15 -2.12 -3.43
N ASP A 66 -4.75 -2.31 -2.17
CA ASP A 66 -3.36 -2.60 -1.80
C ASP A 66 -2.87 -3.90 -2.45
N HIS A 67 -3.72 -4.93 -2.53
CA HIS A 67 -3.40 -6.19 -3.19
C HIS A 67 -3.19 -6.00 -4.70
N ASP A 68 -4.10 -5.30 -5.37
CA ASP A 68 -3.99 -5.00 -6.80
C ASP A 68 -2.75 -4.16 -7.12
N LEU A 69 -2.48 -3.12 -6.32
CA LEU A 69 -1.28 -2.30 -6.45
C LEU A 69 0.01 -3.10 -6.25
N PHE A 70 0.03 -4.01 -5.27
CA PHE A 70 1.18 -4.89 -5.06
C PHE A 70 1.46 -5.78 -6.26
N VAL A 71 0.43 -6.44 -6.80
CA VAL A 71 0.56 -7.29 -8.00
C VAL A 71 1.04 -6.48 -9.19
N LYS A 72 0.40 -5.34 -9.47
CA LYS A 72 0.79 -4.44 -10.58
C LYS A 72 2.24 -3.95 -10.44
N GLY A 73 2.63 -3.55 -9.23
CA GLY A 73 4.00 -3.12 -8.93
C GLY A 73 5.03 -4.23 -9.15
N PHE A 74 4.71 -5.46 -8.73
CA PHE A 74 5.60 -6.60 -8.92
C PHE A 74 5.76 -6.98 -10.39
N VAL A 75 4.66 -7.00 -11.15
CA VAL A 75 4.68 -7.27 -12.60
C VAL A 75 5.50 -6.20 -13.32
N LEU A 76 5.28 -4.92 -13.01
CA LEU A 76 6.04 -3.82 -13.59
C LEU A 76 7.55 -3.96 -13.28
N GLY A 77 7.89 -4.25 -12.02
CA GLY A 77 9.29 -4.47 -11.63
C GLY A 77 9.94 -5.64 -12.39
N ALA A 78 9.21 -6.74 -12.60
CA ALA A 78 9.69 -7.88 -13.38
C ALA A 78 9.90 -7.53 -14.86
N GLN A 79 8.99 -6.75 -15.45
CA GLN A 79 9.11 -6.27 -16.83
C GLN A 79 10.35 -5.37 -17.00
N MET A 80 10.58 -4.43 -16.08
CA MET A 80 11.76 -3.56 -16.09
C MET A 80 13.06 -4.38 -15.96
N MET A 81 13.09 -5.37 -15.06
CA MET A 81 14.27 -6.23 -14.90
C MET A 81 14.53 -7.05 -16.16
N LEU A 82 13.49 -7.61 -16.79
CA LEU A 82 13.64 -8.37 -18.02
C LEU A 82 14.22 -7.48 -19.13
N GLU A 83 13.64 -6.30 -19.33
CA GLU A 83 14.10 -5.34 -20.34
C GLU A 83 15.58 -4.99 -20.17
N ILE A 84 16.02 -4.65 -18.95
CA ILE A 84 17.42 -4.34 -18.64
C ILE A 84 18.35 -5.53 -18.93
N LEU A 85 17.92 -6.74 -18.60
CA LEU A 85 18.74 -7.95 -18.76
C LEU A 85 18.81 -8.44 -20.21
N THR A 86 17.79 -8.12 -21.02
CA THR A 86 17.71 -8.50 -22.44
C THR A 86 18.20 -7.41 -23.38
N ALA A 87 18.35 -6.17 -22.90
CA ALA A 87 18.93 -5.09 -23.68
C ALA A 87 20.38 -5.43 -24.04
N ASP A 88 20.70 -5.46 -25.34
CA ASP A 88 22.07 -5.61 -25.80
C ASP A 88 22.81 -4.27 -25.57
N PRO A 89 23.84 -4.22 -24.71
CA PRO A 89 24.58 -2.99 -24.47
C PRO A 89 25.28 -2.42 -25.72
N MET A 90 25.32 -3.15 -26.83
CA MET A 90 25.87 -2.70 -28.11
C MET A 90 24.83 -2.19 -29.12
N GLU A 91 23.53 -2.35 -28.90
CA GLU A 91 22.49 -1.89 -29.85
C GLU A 91 22.40 -0.35 -29.93
N ASP A 92 22.71 0.35 -28.83
CA ASP A 92 22.69 1.82 -28.77
C ASP A 92 23.95 2.48 -29.33
N VAL A 93 25.01 1.72 -29.68
CA VAL A 93 26.27 2.25 -30.22
C VAL A 93 26.24 2.34 -31.75
N VAL A 94 25.24 1.74 -32.41
CA VAL A 94 25.16 1.62 -33.88
C VAL A 94 24.04 2.49 -34.50
N ARG A 95 23.42 3.39 -33.72
CA ARG A 95 22.43 4.37 -34.22
C ARG A 95 22.96 5.79 -34.25
#